data_AF-A0A8T5B033-F1
#
_entry.id   AF-A0A8T5B033-F1
#
_cell.length_a   1.000
_cell.length_b   1.000
_cell.length_c   1.000
_cell.angle_alpha   90.00
_cell.angle_beta   90.00
_cell.angle_gamma   90.00
#
_symmetry.space_group_name_H-M   'P 1'
#
loop_
_entity.id
_entity.type
_entity.pdbx_description
1 polymer ?
#
loop_
_entity_poly.entity_id
_entity_poly.type
_entity_poly.pdbx_seq_one_letter_code
_entity_poly.pdbx_strand_id
1 'polypeptide(L)'
;MNKLEIMEKFMYTFVGNGLHLIIKDQDDSFLIHTIEVMQKADETCIVKEIPIGDYFLHLRAVNKHGEEMSMICNWSPEFLQSLLESSKIAKEAGCSSIIMFRDQKTNNWMIVFGRLNGHSEKPQVSYII
;
A
#
# COMPACT_ATOMS: atom_id res chain seq x y z
N MET A 1 7.85 -16.82 4.85
CA MET A 1 7.60 -16.46 3.44
C MET A 1 8.81 -15.71 2.93
N ASN A 2 9.25 -15.99 1.70
CA ASN A 2 10.26 -15.19 1.03
C ASN A 2 9.67 -13.85 0.54
N LYS A 3 10.52 -12.91 0.10
CA LYS A 3 10.10 -11.55 -0.31
C LYS A 3 9.06 -11.58 -1.43
N LEU A 4 9.27 -12.39 -2.46
CA LEU A 4 8.36 -12.52 -3.60
C LEU A 4 6.97 -13.01 -3.15
N GLU A 5 6.91 -14.06 -2.34
CA GLU A 5 5.66 -14.59 -1.78
C GLU A 5 4.87 -13.53 -0.99
N ILE A 6 5.58 -12.67 -0.23
CA ILE A 6 4.96 -11.58 0.53
C ILE A 6 4.37 -10.53 -0.42
N MET A 7 5.10 -10.17 -1.47
CA MET A 7 4.67 -9.19 -2.47
C MET A 7 3.48 -9.68 -3.29
N GLU A 8 3.48 -10.94 -3.70
CA GLU A 8 2.34 -11.55 -4.39
C GLU A 8 1.11 -11.59 -3.48
N LYS A 9 1.27 -12.03 -2.23
CA LYS A 9 0.17 -12.02 -1.26
C LYS A 9 -0.37 -10.61 -1.02
N PHE A 10 0.50 -9.61 -0.94
CA PHE A 10 0.14 -8.21 -0.83
C PHE A 10 -0.69 -7.74 -2.03
N MET A 11 -0.21 -7.99 -3.25
CA MET A 11 -0.91 -7.69 -4.50
C MET A 11 -2.33 -8.28 -4.49
N TYR A 12 -2.47 -9.58 -4.24
CA TYR A 12 -3.77 -10.24 -4.21
C TYR A 12 -4.67 -9.69 -3.10
N THR A 13 -4.13 -9.25 -1.97
CA THR A 13 -4.93 -8.77 -0.84
C THR A 13 -5.69 -7.49 -1.15
N PHE A 14 -5.07 -6.56 -1.90
CA PHE A 14 -5.59 -5.21 -2.13
C PHE A 14 -6.16 -4.99 -3.53
N VAL A 15 -5.86 -5.86 -4.50
CA VAL A 15 -6.43 -5.80 -5.86
C VAL A 15 -7.53 -6.84 -5.99
N GLY A 16 -8.78 -6.39 -6.19
CA GLY A 16 -9.92 -7.28 -6.50
C GLY A 16 -10.57 -8.00 -5.32
N ASN A 17 -10.09 -7.82 -4.09
CA ASN A 17 -10.54 -8.59 -2.91
C ASN A 17 -11.35 -7.79 -1.88
N GLY A 18 -12.08 -6.76 -2.33
CA GLY A 18 -13.03 -6.00 -1.51
C GLY A 18 -12.43 -5.13 -0.40
N LEU A 19 -11.10 -5.06 -0.32
CA LEU A 19 -10.36 -4.18 0.58
C LEU A 19 -9.46 -3.27 -0.24
N HIS A 20 -9.75 -1.98 -0.20
CA HIS A 20 -9.03 -0.98 -0.97
C HIS A 20 -7.83 -0.44 -0.21
N LEU A 21 -6.72 -0.22 -0.92
CA LEU A 21 -5.57 0.50 -0.41
C LEU A 21 -5.62 1.95 -0.88
N ILE A 22 -5.51 2.89 0.06
CA ILE A 22 -5.47 4.32 -0.21
C ILE A 22 -4.17 4.87 0.37
N ILE A 23 -3.38 5.55 -0.45
CA ILE A 23 -2.20 6.29 0.02
C ILE A 23 -2.57 7.77 0.05
N LYS A 24 -2.47 8.40 1.21
CA LYS A 24 -2.59 9.85 1.36
C LYS A 24 -1.21 10.45 1.48
N ASP A 25 -0.97 11.45 0.64
CA ASP A 25 0.22 12.29 0.73
C ASP A 25 -0.23 13.75 0.69
N GLN A 26 0.15 14.49 1.75
CA GLN A 26 -0.26 15.88 1.97
C GLN A 26 -1.79 16.07 1.80
N ASP A 27 -2.21 16.73 0.72
CA ASP A 27 -3.59 17.12 0.42
C ASP A 27 -4.28 16.19 -0.60
N ASP A 28 -3.59 15.15 -1.07
CA ASP A 28 -4.13 14.20 -2.02
C ASP A 28 -4.25 12.78 -1.47
N SER A 29 -5.20 12.06 -2.06
CA SER A 29 -5.48 10.66 -1.77
C SER A 29 -5.47 9.88 -3.07
N PHE A 30 -4.70 8.81 -3.09
CA PHE A 30 -4.49 7.95 -4.23
C PHE A 30 -5.09 6.59 -3.94
N LEU A 31 -6.17 6.25 -4.66
CA LEU A 31 -6.78 4.93 -4.60
C LEU A 31 -5.96 3.97 -5.46
N ILE A 32 -5.32 3.00 -4.83
CA ILE A 32 -4.54 1.99 -5.54
C ILE A 32 -5.51 1.01 -6.18
N HIS A 33 -5.42 0.84 -7.50
CA HIS A 33 -6.27 -0.07 -8.26
C HIS A 33 -5.47 -1.19 -8.95
N THR A 34 -4.16 -1.02 -9.11
CA THR A 34 -3.29 -2.04 -9.69
C THR A 34 -1.98 -2.10 -8.91
N ILE A 35 -1.52 -3.32 -8.64
CA ILE A 35 -0.26 -3.61 -7.97
C ILE A 35 0.44 -4.66 -8.84
N GLU A 36 1.66 -4.37 -9.27
CA GLU A 36 2.48 -5.27 -10.07
C GLU A 36 3.76 -5.57 -9.30
N VAL A 37 4.17 -6.84 -9.25
CA VAL A 37 5.47 -7.24 -8.74
C VAL A 37 6.44 -7.26 -9.92
N MET A 38 7.47 -6.42 -9.87
CA MET A 38 8.49 -6.32 -10.90
C MET A 38 9.83 -6.81 -10.39
N GLN A 39 10.61 -7.45 -11.26
CA GLN A 39 12.00 -7.84 -10.98
C GLN A 39 12.94 -6.89 -11.69
N LYS A 40 14.01 -6.47 -11.01
CA LYS A 40 15.08 -5.72 -11.67
C LYS A 40 15.93 -6.68 -12.51
N ALA A 41 15.80 -6.58 -13.83
CA ALA A 41 16.55 -7.43 -14.76
C ALA A 41 17.97 -6.91 -15.05
N ASP A 42 18.17 -5.59 -15.05
CA ASP A 42 19.42 -4.96 -15.44
C ASP A 42 19.59 -3.54 -14.84
N GLU A 43 20.67 -2.85 -15.22
CA GLU A 43 21.01 -1.50 -14.77
C GLU A 43 20.21 -0.38 -15.46
N THR A 44 19.42 -0.69 -16.49
CA THR A 44 18.56 0.30 -17.16
C THR A 44 17.33 0.65 -16.32
N CYS A 45 17.00 -0.20 -15.34
CA CYS A 45 15.93 0.06 -14.38
C CYS A 45 16.22 1.33 -13.56
N ILE A 46 15.27 2.27 -13.56
CA ILE A 46 15.35 3.56 -12.85
C ILE A 46 15.51 3.36 -11.34
N VAL A 47 15.11 2.21 -10.81
CA VAL A 47 15.21 1.87 -9.39
C VAL A 47 16.64 1.45 -9.05
N LYS A 48 17.46 2.45 -8.72
CA LYS A 48 18.89 2.26 -8.42
C LYS A 48 19.14 1.49 -7.11
N GLU A 49 18.21 1.61 -6.17
CA GLU A 49 18.36 1.14 -4.78
C GLU A 49 18.18 -0.37 -4.63
N ILE A 50 17.75 -1.05 -5.70
CA ILE A 50 17.45 -2.48 -5.70
C ILE A 50 18.52 -3.21 -6.50
N PRO A 51 19.04 -4.35 -6.01
CA PRO A 51 20.01 -5.15 -6.75
C PRO A 51 19.34 -5.88 -7.93
N ILE A 52 20.12 -6.18 -8.97
CA ILE A 52 19.66 -7.01 -10.09
C ILE A 52 19.24 -8.39 -9.55
N GLY A 53 18.12 -8.91 -10.05
CA GLY A 53 17.51 -10.16 -9.61
C GLY A 53 16.52 -10.01 -8.45
N ASP A 54 16.44 -8.85 -7.81
CA ASP A 54 15.51 -8.58 -6.70
C ASP A 54 14.23 -7.87 -7.18
N TYR A 55 13.21 -7.85 -6.32
CA TYR A 55 11.83 -7.48 -6.64
C TYR A 55 11.41 -6.16 -6.00
N PHE A 56 10.46 -5.47 -6.64
CA PHE A 56 9.81 -4.24 -6.18
C PHE A 56 8.35 -4.18 -6.60
N LEU A 57 7.60 -3.27 -5.98
CA LEU A 57 6.21 -3.03 -6.33
C LEU A 57 6.09 -1.83 -7.26
N HIS A 58 5.23 -1.98 -8.25
CA HIS A 58 4.70 -0.88 -9.05
C HIS A 58 3.21 -0.74 -8.75
N LEU A 59 2.84 0.40 -8.18
CA LEU A 59 1.47 0.71 -7.82
C LEU A 59 0.90 1.69 -8.85
N ARG A 60 -0.27 1.40 -9.39
CA ARG A 60 -1.06 2.38 -10.15
C ARG A 60 -2.26 2.81 -9.34
N ALA A 61 -2.45 4.12 -9.32
CA ALA A 61 -3.43 4.76 -8.50
C ALA A 61 -4.15 5.85 -9.27
N VAL A 62 -5.36 6.17 -8.82
CA VAL A 62 -6.09 7.34 -9.29
C VAL A 62 -6.29 8.31 -8.13
N ASN A 63 -6.12 9.60 -8.38
CA ASN A 63 -6.46 10.63 -7.41
C ASN A 63 -7.97 10.96 -7.44
N LYS A 64 -8.39 11.89 -6.58
CA LYS A 64 -9.79 12.37 -6.51
C LYS A 64 -10.30 13.04 -7.79
N HIS A 65 -9.39 13.49 -8.66
CA HIS A 65 -9.69 14.10 -9.95
C HIS A 65 -9.74 13.07 -11.09
N GLY A 66 -9.49 11.79 -10.81
CA GLY A 66 -9.43 10.71 -11.80
C GLY A 66 -8.12 10.66 -12.58
N GLU A 67 -7.10 11.41 -12.15
CA GLU A 67 -5.78 11.39 -12.78
C GLU A 67 -5.01 10.17 -12.32
N GLU A 68 -4.45 9.44 -13.29
CA GLU A 68 -3.65 8.24 -13.03
C GLU A 68 -2.22 8.61 -12.61
N MET A 69 -1.71 7.89 -11.63
CA MET A 69 -0.34 8.02 -11.11
C MET A 69 0.29 6.65 -10.95
N SER A 70 1.57 6.57 -11.30
CA SER A 70 2.41 5.40 -11.09
C SER A 70 3.39 5.67 -9.94
N MET A 71 3.47 4.76 -8.99
CA MET A 71 4.40 4.81 -7.87
C MET A 71 5.26 3.55 -7.84
N ILE A 72 6.57 3.73 -7.67
CA ILE A 72 7.50 2.63 -7.48
C ILE A 72 7.86 2.53 -6.01
N CYS A 73 7.66 1.35 -5.42
CA CYS A 73 7.84 1.12 -3.99
C CYS A 73 8.82 -0.03 -3.74
N ASN A 74 9.91 0.30 -3.05
CA ASN A 74 10.84 -0.67 -2.48
C ASN A 74 10.54 -0.90 -0.99
N TRP A 75 9.32 -1.35 -0.69
CA TRP A 75 8.92 -1.60 0.69
C TRP A 75 9.56 -2.86 1.24
N SER A 76 9.95 -2.81 2.51
CA SER A 76 10.58 -3.96 3.16
C SER A 76 9.56 -5.09 3.36
N PRO A 77 10.02 -6.35 3.40
CA PRO A 77 9.14 -7.49 3.68
C PRO A 77 8.36 -7.34 4.99
N GLU A 78 8.97 -6.76 6.02
CA GLU A 78 8.36 -6.52 7.34
C GLU A 78 7.21 -5.52 7.21
N PHE A 79 7.42 -4.43 6.48
CA PHE A 79 6.38 -3.43 6.25
C PHE A 79 5.17 -4.02 5.51
N LEU A 80 5.43 -4.83 4.47
CA LEU A 80 4.37 -5.53 3.73
C LEU A 80 3.62 -6.52 4.62
N GLN A 81 4.32 -7.24 5.51
CA GLN A 81 3.68 -8.13 6.47
C GLN A 81 2.79 -7.37 7.45
N SER A 82 3.25 -6.24 8.00
CA SER A 82 2.44 -5.40 8.87
C SER A 82 1.18 -4.88 8.17
N LEU A 83 1.28 -4.54 6.87
CA LEU A 83 0.12 -4.18 6.04
C LEU A 83 -0.85 -5.35 5.84
N LEU A 84 -0.33 -6.56 5.60
CA LEU A 84 -1.14 -7.77 5.47
C LEU A 84 -1.85 -8.12 6.78
N GLU A 85 -1.19 -7.99 7.93
CA GLU A 85 -1.81 -8.20 9.24
C GLU A 85 -2.89 -7.16 9.52
N SER A 86 -2.58 -5.89 9.24
CA SER A 86 -3.53 -4.78 9.30
C SER A 86 -4.75 -5.03 8.40
N SER A 87 -4.56 -5.63 7.23
CA SER A 87 -5.65 -5.98 6.31
C SER A 87 -6.59 -7.04 6.86
N LYS A 88 -6.05 -7.97 7.64
CA LYS A 88 -6.84 -9.01 8.30
C LYS A 88 -7.72 -8.38 9.37
N ILE A 89 -7.14 -7.53 10.22
CA ILE A 89 -7.85 -6.78 11.27
C ILE A 89 -8.95 -5.91 10.66
N ALA A 90 -8.64 -5.18 9.58
CA ALA A 90 -9.61 -4.32 8.88
C ALA A 90 -10.79 -5.14 8.34
N LYS A 91 -10.54 -6.29 7.71
CA LYS A 91 -11.59 -7.18 7.22
C LYS A 91 -12.44 -7.76 8.35
N GLU A 92 -11.82 -8.18 9.44
CA GLU A 92 -12.52 -8.67 10.65
C GLU A 92 -13.43 -7.60 11.28
N ALA A 93 -13.02 -6.34 11.21
CA ALA A 93 -13.81 -5.18 11.65
C ALA A 93 -14.89 -4.74 10.64
N GLY A 94 -15.00 -5.40 9.48
CA GLY A 94 -15.94 -5.01 8.42
C GLY A 94 -15.59 -3.68 7.75
N CYS A 95 -14.31 -3.31 7.74
CA CYS A 95 -13.80 -2.18 6.96
C CYS A 95 -13.56 -2.59 5.49
N SER A 96 -13.73 -1.64 4.58
CA SER A 96 -13.51 -1.85 3.14
C SER A 96 -12.30 -1.09 2.60
N SER A 97 -11.56 -0.37 3.46
CA SER A 97 -10.35 0.33 3.08
C SER A 97 -9.31 0.38 4.19
N ILE A 98 -8.04 0.36 3.77
CA ILE A 98 -6.88 0.77 4.55
C ILE A 98 -6.35 2.06 3.95
N ILE A 99 -6.12 3.06 4.78
CA ILE A 99 -5.54 4.34 4.43
C ILE A 99 -4.14 4.41 5.06
N MET A 100 -3.13 4.58 4.21
CA MET A 100 -1.74 4.83 4.60
C MET A 100 -1.43 6.31 4.44
N PHE A 101 -0.71 6.89 5.38
CA PHE A 101 -0.21 8.27 5.27
C PHE A 101 1.05 8.44 6.10
N ARG A 102 1.87 9.43 5.78
CA ARG A 102 3.02 9.77 6.61
C ARG A 102 2.63 10.74 7.71
N ASP A 103 3.05 10.44 8.93
CA ASP A 103 2.97 11.40 10.01
C ASP A 103 3.93 12.56 9.73
N GLN A 104 3.43 13.80 9.81
CA GLN A 104 4.24 14.98 9.51
C GLN A 104 5.36 15.22 10.53
N LYS A 105 5.22 14.69 11.75
CA LYS A 105 6.21 14.90 12.82
C LYS A 105 7.34 13.88 12.76
N THR A 106 7.00 12.61 12.57
CA THR A 106 7.96 11.49 12.61
C THR A 106 8.37 11.01 11.23
N ASN A 107 7.66 11.42 10.17
CA ASN A 107 7.80 10.89 8.80
C ASN A 107 7.55 9.36 8.71
N ASN A 108 6.95 8.78 9.74
CA ASN A 108 6.61 7.35 9.79
C ASN A 108 5.28 7.09 9.09
N TRP A 109 5.14 5.89 8.53
CA TRP A 109 3.88 5.44 7.97
C TRP A 109 2.87 5.12 9.06
N MET A 110 1.69 5.73 8.99
CA MET A 110 0.55 5.44 9.82
C MET A 110 -0.56 4.79 9.01
N ILE A 111 -1.30 3.91 9.67
CA ILE A 111 -2.42 3.18 9.09
C ILE A 111 -3.72 3.54 9.79
N VAL A 112 -4.75 3.77 9.00
CA VAL A 112 -6.13 3.92 9.44
C VAL A 112 -7.04 2.99 8.66
N PHE A 113 -8.00 2.37 9.33
CA PHE A 113 -9.03 1.56 8.70
C PHE A 113 -10.34 2.33 8.62
N GLY A 114 -11.08 2.15 7.53
CA GLY A 114 -12.36 2.82 7.34
C GLY A 114 -13.26 2.14 6.32
N ARG A 115 -14.51 2.59 6.27
CA ARG A 115 -15.46 2.26 5.20
C ARG A 115 -15.40 3.37 4.14
N LEU A 116 -15.43 2.99 2.86
CA LEU A 116 -15.43 3.92 1.73
C LEU A 116 -16.64 4.87 1.68
N ASN A 117 -17.67 4.62 2.48
CA ASN A 117 -18.89 5.43 2.52
C ASN A 117 -18.86 6.43 3.68
N GLY A 118 -18.32 7.61 3.42
CA GLY A 118 -18.84 8.95 3.78
C GLY A 118 -19.53 9.26 5.12
N HIS A 119 -19.53 8.42 6.15
CA HIS A 119 -20.09 8.77 7.46
C HIS A 119 -19.12 8.45 8.59
N SER A 120 -18.87 9.51 9.37
CA SER A 120 -18.17 9.59 10.65
C SER A 120 -18.36 8.34 11.52
N GLU A 121 -17.43 7.41 11.45
CA GLU A 121 -17.07 6.55 12.57
C GLU A 121 -15.57 6.73 12.82
N LYS A 122 -15.21 6.92 14.09
CA LYS A 122 -13.86 7.31 14.51
C LYS A 122 -12.83 6.38 13.85
N PRO A 123 -11.84 6.91 13.10
CA PRO A 123 -10.82 6.08 12.49
C PRO A 123 -10.08 5.30 13.58
N GLN A 124 -10.05 3.97 13.46
CA GLN A 124 -9.13 3.16 14.27
C GLN A 124 -7.74 3.34 13.67
N VAL A 125 -6.84 3.93 14.47
CA VAL A 125 -5.45 4.18 14.10
C VAL A 125 -4.59 3.04 14.61
N SER A 126 -3.74 2.48 13.76
CA SER A 126 -2.70 1.53 14.16
C SER A 126 -1.35 2.06 13.68
N TYR A 127 -0.34 1.90 14.55
CA TYR A 127 1.03 2.30 14.27
C TYR A 127 1.80 1.10 13.71
N ILE A 128 2.54 1.31 12.62
CA ILE A 128 3.60 0.39 12.23
C ILE A 128 4.91 0.99 12.71
N ILE A 129 5.70 0.20 13.43
CA ILE A 129 7.05 0.55 13.90
C ILE A 129 8.06 -0.06 12.94
#